data_AF-A0A6B7Q3M4-F1
#
_entry.id   AF-A0A6B7Q3M4-F1
#
_cell.length_a   1.000
_cell.length_b   1.000
_cell.length_c   1.000
_cell.angle_alpha   90.00
_cell.angle_beta   90.00
_cell.angle_gamma   90.00
#
_symmetry.space_group_name_H-M   'P 1'
#
loop_
_entity.id
_entity.type
_entity.pdbx_description
1 polymer ?
#
loop_
_entity_poly.entity_id
_entity_poly.type
_entity_poly.pdbx_seq_one_letter_code
_entity_poly.pdbx_strand_id
1 'polypeptide(L)'
;MTTTSLDATSQRPAVHPSFFEEAFKSYNVPPKIRAFAEAFCIRFDVRGICDPAYCANSAALKLKIGNGCGTFDHEKDPDENGIPLIGEQLLFSYSTCIQRTEPGTTADVINSMVKAALAGAAVEELLPAPAASATN
;
A
#
# COMPACT_ATOMS: atom_id res chain seq x y z
N MET A 1 0.25 31.58 -29.59
CA MET A 1 -0.32 30.51 -28.73
C MET A 1 0.74 30.15 -27.71
N THR A 2 0.59 30.66 -26.49
CA THR A 2 1.49 30.36 -25.37
C THR A 2 0.98 29.10 -24.68
N THR A 3 1.74 28.02 -24.78
CA THR A 3 1.54 26.80 -24.01
C THR A 3 1.92 27.06 -22.56
N THR A 4 0.93 27.17 -21.69
CA THR A 4 1.13 27.14 -20.24
C THR A 4 1.47 25.71 -19.84
N SER A 5 2.74 25.46 -19.52
CA SER A 5 3.16 24.25 -18.81
C SER A 5 2.66 24.35 -17.37
N LEU A 6 1.74 23.47 -16.99
CA LEU A 6 1.30 23.28 -15.61
C LEU A 6 2.16 22.17 -14.99
N ASP A 7 3.42 22.49 -14.70
CA ASP A 7 4.18 21.74 -13.70
C ASP A 7 3.68 22.17 -12.32
N ALA A 8 2.54 21.60 -11.93
CA ALA A 8 2.10 21.63 -10.56
C ALA A 8 2.39 20.25 -9.97
N THR A 9 3.64 20.01 -9.57
CA THR A 9 3.93 19.02 -8.54
C THR A 9 3.33 19.55 -7.24
N SER A 10 2.01 19.44 -7.13
CA SER A 10 1.30 19.75 -5.89
C SER A 10 1.71 18.66 -4.91
N GLN A 11 2.79 18.91 -4.17
CA GLN A 11 3.21 18.09 -3.04
C GLN A 11 2.09 18.15 -2.02
N ARG A 12 1.15 17.21 -2.13
CA ARG A 12 0.07 17.06 -1.17
C ARG A 12 0.70 16.70 0.18
N PRO A 13 0.13 17.17 1.30
CA PRO A 13 0.68 16.91 2.62
C PRO A 13 0.90 15.41 2.84
N ALA A 14 2.00 15.07 3.51
CA ALA A 14 2.28 13.70 3.93
C ALA A 14 1.06 13.11 4.68
N VAL A 15 0.80 11.82 4.49
CA VAL A 15 -0.26 11.12 5.22
C VAL A 15 0.11 11.14 6.71
N HIS A 16 -0.73 11.76 7.53
CA HIS A 16 -0.47 11.88 8.96
C HIS A 16 -0.63 10.50 9.63
N PRO A 17 0.23 10.10 10.60
CA PRO A 17 0.14 8.79 11.25
C PRO A 17 -1.24 8.44 11.82
N SER A 18 -1.95 9.45 12.35
CA SER A 18 -3.31 9.26 12.90
C SER A 18 -4.34 8.80 11.86
N PHE A 19 -4.06 8.97 10.56
CA PHE A 19 -4.90 8.45 9.49
C PHE A 19 -4.97 6.91 9.54
N PHE A 20 -3.82 6.26 9.69
CA PHE A 20 -3.74 4.80 9.75
C PHE A 20 -4.25 4.27 11.08
N GLU A 21 -3.99 4.98 12.19
CA GLU A 21 -4.56 4.63 13.49
C GLU A 21 -6.08 4.60 13.46
N GLU A 22 -6.74 5.62 12.89
CA GLU A 22 -8.20 5.63 12.80
C GLU A 22 -8.72 4.58 11.81
N ALA A 23 -8.04 4.38 10.66
CA ALA A 23 -8.42 3.36 9.68
C ALA A 23 -8.36 1.92 10.26
N PHE A 24 -7.44 1.67 11.19
CA PHE A 24 -7.26 0.36 11.82
C PHE A 24 -7.86 0.23 13.23
N LYS A 25 -8.46 1.29 13.77
CA LYS A 25 -8.91 1.36 15.18
C LYS A 25 -9.76 0.18 15.65
N SER A 26 -10.61 -0.35 14.77
CA SER A 26 -11.51 -1.48 15.06
C SER A 26 -11.00 -2.82 14.53
N TYR A 27 -9.77 -2.87 14.01
CA TYR A 27 -9.18 -4.03 13.36
C TYR A 27 -7.90 -4.43 14.08
N ASN A 28 -7.84 -5.68 14.55
CA ASN A 28 -6.60 -6.24 15.08
C ASN A 28 -5.69 -6.71 13.93
N VAL A 29 -5.19 -5.78 13.11
CA VAL A 29 -4.40 -6.13 11.91
C VAL A 29 -3.01 -6.63 12.32
N PRO A 30 -2.54 -7.79 11.83
CA PRO A 30 -1.19 -8.27 12.09
C PRO A 30 -0.12 -7.25 11.64
N PRO A 31 0.95 -7.02 12.41
CA PRO A 31 1.93 -5.95 12.14
C PRO A 31 2.50 -5.96 10.72
N LYS A 32 2.82 -7.15 10.19
CA LYS A 32 3.35 -7.32 8.83
C LYS A 32 2.34 -6.89 7.76
N ILE A 33 1.07 -7.21 7.95
CA ILE A 33 -0.02 -6.83 7.03
C ILE A 33 -0.32 -5.34 7.14
N ARG A 34 -0.27 -4.79 8.35
CA ARG A 34 -0.40 -3.36 8.60
C ARG A 34 0.71 -2.58 7.90
N ALA A 35 1.98 -2.99 8.05
CA ALA A 35 3.11 -2.35 7.40
C ALA A 35 2.95 -2.31 5.87
N PHE A 36 2.54 -3.43 5.26
CA PHE A 36 2.20 -3.47 3.84
C PHE A 36 1.10 -2.47 3.47
N ALA A 37 -0.02 -2.47 4.19
CA ALA A 37 -1.17 -1.62 3.86
C ALA A 37 -0.85 -0.13 3.99
N GLU A 38 -0.10 0.26 5.02
CA GLU A 38 0.36 1.64 5.20
C GLU A 38 1.33 2.04 4.07
N ALA A 39 2.34 1.22 3.79
CA ALA A 39 3.31 1.49 2.73
C ALA A 39 2.66 1.58 1.34
N PHE A 40 1.70 0.70 1.04
CA PHE A 40 0.92 0.76 -0.21
C PHE A 40 0.18 2.09 -0.31
N CYS A 41 -0.52 2.51 0.75
CA CYS A 41 -1.29 3.74 0.73
C CYS A 41 -0.41 4.98 0.62
N ILE A 42 0.75 5.00 1.29
CA ILE A 42 1.72 6.09 1.21
C ILE A 42 2.30 6.17 -0.20
N ARG A 43 2.81 5.05 -0.73
CA ARG A 43 3.50 5.00 -2.02
C ARG A 43 2.61 5.45 -3.16
N PHE A 44 1.34 5.02 -3.17
CA PHE A 44 0.41 5.28 -4.28
C PHE A 44 -0.59 6.41 -4.00
N ASP A 45 -0.36 7.25 -2.98
CA ASP A 45 -1.23 8.37 -2.59
C ASP A 45 -2.72 7.96 -2.40
N VAL A 46 -2.95 6.81 -1.77
CA VAL A 46 -4.29 6.29 -1.49
C VAL A 46 -4.76 6.85 -0.13
N ARG A 47 -5.83 7.65 -0.15
CA ARG A 47 -6.27 8.47 1.00
C ARG A 47 -7.71 8.26 1.45
N GLY A 48 -8.43 7.28 0.92
CA GLY A 48 -9.76 6.97 1.42
C GLY A 48 -9.68 6.38 2.83
N ILE A 49 -10.58 6.80 3.72
CA ILE A 49 -10.56 6.43 5.14
C ILE A 49 -10.63 4.91 5.38
N CYS A 50 -11.23 4.16 4.45
CA CYS A 50 -11.33 2.70 4.51
C CYS A 50 -10.23 1.98 3.71
N ASP A 51 -9.42 2.69 2.93
CA ASP A 51 -8.46 2.06 2.01
C ASP A 51 -7.37 1.26 2.72
N PRO A 52 -6.77 1.72 3.85
CA PRO A 52 -5.80 0.91 4.58
C PRO A 52 -6.39 -0.42 5.06
N ALA A 53 -7.61 -0.38 5.60
CA ALA A 53 -8.33 -1.58 6.02
C ALA A 53 -8.67 -2.50 4.84
N TYR A 54 -9.06 -1.93 3.69
CA TYR A 54 -9.33 -2.71 2.48
C TYR A 54 -8.08 -3.42 1.96
N CYS A 55 -6.93 -2.72 1.92
CA CYS A 55 -5.66 -3.30 1.50
C CYS A 55 -5.24 -4.44 2.43
N ALA A 56 -5.32 -4.22 3.75
CA ALA A 56 -5.01 -5.23 4.76
C ALA A 56 -5.90 -6.47 4.66
N ASN A 57 -7.22 -6.28 4.56
CA ASN A 57 -8.20 -7.36 4.43
C ASN A 57 -8.03 -8.14 3.13
N SER A 58 -7.80 -7.43 2.02
CA SER A 58 -7.55 -8.06 0.73
C SER A 58 -6.31 -8.95 0.78
N ALA A 59 -5.19 -8.44 1.32
CA ALA A 59 -3.98 -9.23 1.49
C ALA A 59 -4.20 -10.45 2.39
N ALA A 60 -4.78 -10.25 3.57
CA ALA A 60 -5.03 -11.32 4.55
C ALA A 60 -5.91 -12.44 4.00
N LEU A 61 -6.94 -12.11 3.21
CA LEU A 61 -7.79 -13.09 2.55
C LEU A 61 -7.00 -13.99 1.59
N LYS A 62 -6.13 -13.41 0.75
CA LYS A 62 -5.37 -14.15 -0.27
C LYS A 62 -4.26 -14.99 0.37
N LEU A 63 -3.66 -14.48 1.44
CA LEU A 63 -2.70 -15.19 2.27
C LEU A 63 -3.35 -16.24 3.19
N LYS A 64 -4.69 -16.39 3.16
CA LYS A 64 -5.47 -17.31 4.02
C LYS A 64 -5.28 -17.09 5.52
N ILE A 65 -4.90 -15.90 5.95
CA ILE A 65 -4.74 -15.50 7.36
C ILE A 65 -5.83 -14.50 7.81
N GLY A 66 -6.92 -14.43 7.06
CA GLY A 66 -8.07 -13.60 7.40
C GLY A 66 -9.27 -13.91 6.51
N ASN A 67 -10.43 -13.39 6.88
CA ASN A 67 -11.69 -13.59 6.14
C ASN A 67 -11.97 -12.49 5.11
N GLY A 68 -11.10 -11.47 5.01
CA GLY A 68 -11.30 -10.31 4.14
C GLY A 68 -12.32 -9.29 4.66
N CYS A 69 -12.84 -9.47 5.88
CA CYS A 69 -13.91 -8.67 6.48
C CYS A 69 -13.58 -8.25 7.92
N GLY A 70 -12.30 -8.01 8.22
CA GLY A 70 -11.85 -7.48 9.52
C GLY A 70 -11.45 -8.52 10.55
N THR A 71 -11.49 -9.82 10.22
CA THR A 71 -10.96 -10.89 11.08
C THR A 71 -9.62 -11.38 10.55
N PHE A 72 -8.64 -11.48 11.45
CA PHE A 72 -7.27 -11.92 11.16
C PHE A 72 -6.89 -13.06 12.09
N ASP A 73 -6.17 -14.04 11.54
CA ASP A 73 -5.56 -15.15 12.27
C ASP A 73 -4.09 -14.81 12.49
N HIS A 74 -3.69 -14.63 13.75
CA HIS A 74 -2.35 -14.20 14.12
C HIS A 74 -1.37 -15.37 14.30
N GLU A 75 -1.90 -16.58 14.48
CA GLU A 75 -1.11 -17.78 14.74
C GLU A 75 -0.81 -18.56 13.47
N LYS A 76 -1.50 -18.23 12.38
CA LYS A 76 -1.40 -18.92 11.10
C LYS A 76 -0.34 -18.30 10.20
N ASP A 77 0.47 -19.17 9.61
CA ASP A 77 1.45 -18.77 8.60
C ASP A 77 0.75 -18.34 7.28
N PRO A 78 1.21 -17.25 6.65
CA PRO A 78 0.72 -16.79 5.35
C PRO A 78 0.93 -17.83 4.24
N ASP A 79 -0.11 -18.10 3.46
CA ASP A 79 0.02 -18.86 2.20
C ASP A 79 0.53 -17.95 1.08
N GLU A 80 1.84 -17.96 0.86
CA GLU A 80 2.49 -17.11 -0.14
C GLU A 80 2.06 -17.40 -1.58
N ASN A 81 1.42 -18.55 -1.86
CA ASN A 81 0.85 -18.82 -3.19
C ASN A 81 -0.25 -17.81 -3.56
N GLY A 82 -0.86 -17.14 -2.57
CA GLY A 82 -1.85 -16.10 -2.79
C GLY A 82 -1.27 -14.74 -3.18
N ILE A 83 0.04 -14.51 -3.04
CA ILE A 83 0.66 -13.20 -3.26
C ILE A 83 0.35 -12.63 -4.65
N PRO A 84 0.49 -13.38 -5.77
CA PRO A 84 0.22 -12.83 -7.10
C PRO A 84 -1.17 -12.19 -7.24
N LEU A 85 -2.18 -12.78 -6.59
CA LEU A 85 -3.56 -12.30 -6.61
C LEU A 85 -3.75 -10.97 -5.86
N ILE A 86 -2.86 -10.65 -4.91
CA ILE A 86 -2.89 -9.39 -4.16
C ILE A 86 -2.46 -8.25 -5.08
N GLY A 87 -1.33 -8.41 -5.77
CA GLY A 87 -0.83 -7.41 -6.71
C GLY A 87 -1.81 -7.15 -7.85
N GLU A 88 -2.37 -8.21 -8.45
CA GLU A 88 -3.39 -8.07 -9.51
C GLU A 88 -4.61 -7.28 -9.04
N GLN A 89 -5.18 -7.66 -7.88
CA GLN A 89 -6.37 -6.99 -7.36
C GLN A 89 -6.11 -5.53 -7.03
N LEU A 90 -5.03 -5.23 -6.30
CA LEU A 90 -4.77 -3.86 -5.85
C LEU A 90 -4.33 -2.95 -7.01
N LEU A 91 -3.59 -3.49 -7.99
CA LEU A 91 -3.28 -2.76 -9.23
C LEU A 91 -4.56 -2.36 -9.96
N PHE A 92 -5.53 -3.28 -10.05
CA PHE A 92 -6.82 -2.98 -10.67
C PHE A 92 -7.62 -1.96 -9.85
N SER A 93 -7.83 -2.21 -8.55
CA SER A 93 -8.65 -1.36 -7.66
C SER A 93 -8.13 0.07 -7.55
N TYR A 94 -6.81 0.26 -7.52
CA TYR A 94 -6.17 1.56 -7.33
C TYR A 94 -5.46 2.08 -8.59
N SER A 95 -5.81 1.55 -9.77
CA SER A 95 -5.18 1.89 -11.05
C SER A 95 -5.05 3.40 -11.28
N THR A 96 -6.06 4.20 -10.95
CA THR A 96 -6.00 5.67 -11.11
C THR A 96 -5.00 6.33 -10.16
N CYS A 97 -4.94 5.90 -8.91
CA CYS A 97 -3.98 6.42 -7.92
C CYS A 97 -2.55 6.05 -8.32
N ILE A 98 -2.34 4.79 -8.68
CA ILE A 98 -1.06 4.24 -9.13
C ILE A 98 -0.57 4.96 -10.40
N GLN A 99 -1.42 5.10 -11.42
CA GLN A 99 -1.03 5.78 -12.67
C GLN A 99 -0.69 7.26 -12.49
N ARG A 100 -1.21 7.91 -11.44
CA ARG A 100 -0.87 9.31 -11.14
C ARG A 100 0.43 9.46 -10.37
N THR A 101 0.77 8.48 -9.54
CA THR A 101 1.90 8.55 -8.59
C THR A 101 3.14 7.87 -9.14
N GLU A 102 2.99 6.66 -9.65
CA GLU A 102 4.07 5.83 -10.16
C GLU A 102 3.60 5.10 -11.43
N PRO A 103 3.53 5.81 -12.59
CA PRO A 103 3.17 5.21 -13.87
C PRO A 103 4.09 4.03 -14.20
N GLY A 104 3.51 2.94 -14.73
CA GLY A 104 4.25 1.72 -15.08
C GLY A 104 4.45 0.73 -13.92
N THR A 105 3.94 1.04 -12.71
CA THR A 105 3.84 0.04 -11.63
C THR A 105 3.09 -1.20 -12.12
N THR A 106 3.67 -2.37 -11.84
CA THR A 106 3.08 -3.68 -12.16
C THR A 106 2.59 -4.39 -10.91
N ALA A 107 1.84 -5.49 -11.10
CA ALA A 107 1.44 -6.35 -10.00
C ALA A 107 2.67 -6.90 -9.23
N ASP A 108 3.77 -7.17 -9.93
CA ASP A 108 5.01 -7.68 -9.33
C ASP A 108 5.66 -6.71 -8.34
N VAL A 109 5.53 -5.40 -8.58
CA VAL A 109 6.00 -4.38 -7.63
C VAL A 109 5.22 -4.49 -6.33
N ILE A 110 3.89 -4.57 -6.41
CA ILE A 110 3.01 -4.70 -5.24
C ILE A 110 3.25 -6.04 -4.53
N ASN A 111 3.40 -7.13 -5.29
CA ASN A 111 3.73 -8.46 -4.78
C ASN A 111 5.05 -8.45 -4.00
N SER A 112 6.05 -7.72 -4.50
CA SER A 112 7.35 -7.57 -3.82
C SER A 112 7.22 -6.80 -2.52
N MET A 113 6.35 -5.78 -2.45
CA MET A 113 6.04 -5.09 -1.19
C MET A 113 5.41 -6.04 -0.17
N VAL A 114 4.47 -6.90 -0.58
CA VAL A 114 3.88 -7.92 0.31
C VAL A 114 4.97 -8.85 0.83
N LYS A 115 5.81 -9.41 -0.05
CA LYS A 115 6.89 -10.33 0.33
C LYS A 115 7.85 -9.70 1.34
N ALA A 116 8.29 -8.46 1.08
CA ALA A 116 9.18 -7.75 1.99
C ALA A 116 8.51 -7.50 3.36
N ALA A 117 7.25 -7.09 3.38
CA ALA A 117 6.51 -6.91 4.63
C ALA A 117 6.35 -8.22 5.41
N LEU A 118 6.08 -9.34 4.73
CA LEU A 118 6.02 -10.67 5.34
C LEU A 118 7.39 -11.11 5.92
N ALA A 119 8.48 -10.70 5.27
CA ALA A 119 9.85 -10.89 5.77
C ALA A 119 10.21 -9.97 6.95
N GLY A 120 9.33 -9.02 7.30
CA GLY A 120 9.50 -8.13 8.46
C GLY A 120 10.01 -6.73 8.13
N ALA A 121 10.03 -6.35 6.85
CA ALA A 121 10.39 -4.98 6.46
C ALA A 121 9.42 -3.95 7.07
N ALA A 122 9.98 -2.85 7.55
CA ALA A 122 9.22 -1.70 8.05
C ALA A 122 8.57 -0.90 6.91
N VAL A 123 7.63 -0.01 7.24
CA VAL A 123 6.93 0.82 6.26
C VAL A 123 7.92 1.61 5.40
N GLU A 124 8.92 2.22 6.01
CA GLU A 124 9.92 3.06 5.36
C GLU A 124 10.78 2.29 4.35
N GLU A 125 11.05 1.01 4.62
CA GLU A 125 11.85 0.13 3.76
C GLU A 125 11.06 -0.36 2.52
N LEU A 126 9.73 -0.28 2.58
CA LEU A 126 8.83 -0.64 1.48
C LEU A 126 8.58 0.53 0.50
N LEU A 127 8.96 1.73 0.88
CA LEU A 127 8.83 2.93 0.06
C LEU A 127 10.04 3.06 -0.88
N PRO A 128 9.84 3.60 -2.10
CA PRO A 128 10.96 3.93 -2.96
C PRO A 128 11.88 4.94 -2.27
N ALA A 129 13.19 4.82 -2.50
CA ALA A 129 14.16 5.78 -1.97
C ALA A 129 13.76 7.20 -2.41
N PRO A 130 13.88 8.21 -1.52
CA PRO A 130 13.57 9.58 -1.89
C PRO A 130 14.40 9.99 -3.09
N ALA A 131 13.76 10.60 -4.09
CA ALA A 131 14.46 11.11 -5.26
C ALA A 131 15.60 12.01 -4.80
N ALA A 132 16.83 11.67 -5.18
CA ALA A 132 17.99 12.47 -4.86
C ALA A 132 17.72 13.92 -5.28
N SER A 133 17.78 14.85 -4.33
CA SER A 133 17.58 16.26 -4.62
C SER A 133 18.59 16.65 -5.70
N ALA A 134 18.10 17.07 -6.86
CA ALA A 134 18.94 17.68 -7.87
C ALA A 134 19.55 18.94 -7.25
N THR A 135 20.80 18.86 -6.83
CA THR A 135 21.61 20.03 -6.53
C THR A 135 21.80 20.77 -7.84
N ASN A 136 21.16 21.94 -7.95
CA ASN A 136 21.47 22.97 -8.93
C ASN A 136 22.90 23.50 -8.75
#